data_AF-A0A369JV08-F1
#
_entry.id   AF-A0A369JV08-F1
#
_cell.length_a   1.000
_cell.length_b   1.000
_cell.length_c   1.000
_cell.angle_alpha   90.00
_cell.angle_beta   90.00
_cell.angle_gamma   90.00
#
_symmetry.space_group_name_H-M   'P 1'
#
loop_
_entity.id
_entity.type
_entity.pdbx_description
1 polymer ?
#
loop_
_entity_poly.entity_id
_entity_poly.type
_entity_poly.pdbx_seq_one_letter_code
_entity_poly.pdbx_strand_id
1 'polypeptide(L)'
;MSDFPDVLTNVAQPKTSATLTVRIIKSFEYRTERSLILHDLNLETCTVGQLKDIARQAVQTQPPWKPYRNVTLDTLKLYTKAHGAKTSNLIINLDHADWILDDDSKTLAEVGFENETEVSFFNREMYEQFKLNPSTSWDC
;
A
#
# COMPACT_ATOMS: atom_id res chain seq x y z
N MET A 1 -23.51 -25.53 35.02
CA MET A 1 -22.31 -25.61 34.18
C MET A 1 -22.46 -24.56 33.11
N SER A 2 -21.66 -23.50 33.20
CA SER A 2 -21.76 -22.32 32.36
C SER A 2 -21.19 -22.62 30.97
N ASP A 3 -22.06 -22.69 29.97
CA ASP A 3 -21.69 -22.73 28.57
C ASP A 3 -21.60 -21.28 28.09
N PHE A 4 -20.37 -20.74 28.09
CA PHE A 4 -20.09 -19.48 27.42
C PHE A 4 -19.96 -19.81 25.94
N PRO A 5 -20.78 -19.23 25.05
CA PRO A 5 -20.49 -19.35 23.63
C PRO A 5 -19.14 -18.68 23.41
N ASP A 6 -18.15 -19.48 23.00
CA ASP A 6 -16.91 -19.04 22.39
C ASP A 6 -17.29 -18.34 21.09
N VAL A 7 -17.75 -17.10 21.21
CA VAL A 7 -17.91 -16.19 20.08
C VAL A 7 -16.48 -15.99 19.62
N LEU A 8 -16.11 -16.72 18.56
CA LEU A 8 -15.04 -16.38 17.65
C LEU A 8 -15.14 -14.87 17.38
N THR A 9 -14.39 -14.06 18.12
CA THR A 9 -14.29 -12.59 18.01
C THR A 9 -13.57 -12.18 16.72
N ASN A 10 -13.67 -13.01 15.68
CA ASN A 10 -13.12 -12.79 14.35
C ASN A 10 -14.25 -12.59 13.31
N VAL A 11 -15.48 -12.37 13.77
CA VAL A 11 -16.57 -11.87 12.91
C VAL A 11 -16.21 -10.44 12.50
N ALA A 12 -15.50 -10.35 11.37
CA ALA A 12 -15.35 -9.19 10.52
C ALA A 12 -15.22 -7.88 11.29
N GLN A 13 -13.98 -7.38 11.44
CA GLN A 13 -13.84 -5.92 11.48
C GLN A 13 -14.70 -5.38 10.32
N PRO A 14 -15.67 -4.51 10.61
CA PRO A 14 -16.59 -4.07 9.58
C PRO A 14 -15.72 -3.46 8.48
N LYS A 15 -16.04 -3.71 7.21
CA LYS A 15 -15.31 -3.13 6.07
C LYS A 15 -15.19 -1.59 6.17
N THR A 16 -15.99 -0.99 7.05
CA THR A 16 -16.01 0.41 7.39
C THR A 16 -14.91 0.87 8.36
N SER A 17 -14.21 -0.02 9.06
CA SER A 17 -13.08 0.29 9.96
C SER A 17 -11.93 -0.70 9.75
N ALA A 18 -11.27 -0.55 8.60
CA ALA A 18 -10.12 -1.33 8.21
C ALA A 18 -8.81 -0.59 8.51
N THR A 19 -7.77 -1.35 8.82
CA THR A 19 -6.41 -0.82 8.91
C THR A 19 -5.66 -1.14 7.63
N LEU A 20 -5.10 -0.13 6.97
CA LEU A 20 -4.33 -0.27 5.74
C LEU A 20 -2.89 0.17 5.96
N THR A 21 -1.97 -0.54 5.32
CA THR A 21 -0.55 -0.19 5.33
C THR A 21 -0.14 0.29 3.95
N VAL A 22 0.15 1.58 3.84
CA VAL A 22 0.63 2.23 2.61
C VAL A 22 2.15 2.33 2.66
N ARG A 23 2.84 1.47 1.92
CA ARG A 23 4.30 1.45 1.77
C ARG A 23 4.73 2.49 0.75
N ILE A 24 5.19 3.64 1.22
CA ILE A 24 5.64 4.74 0.38
C ILE A 24 7.09 4.49 -0.01
N ILE A 25 7.32 4.22 -1.30
CA ILE A 25 8.63 3.96 -1.86
C ILE A 25 9.19 5.27 -2.38
N LYS A 26 10.33 5.68 -1.83
CA LYS A 26 11.09 6.84 -2.27
C LYS A 26 12.03 6.50 -3.43
N SER A 27 12.73 5.37 -3.33
CA SER A 27 13.72 4.97 -4.32
C SER A 27 13.75 3.46 -4.47
N PHE A 28 13.56 2.98 -5.70
CA PHE A 28 13.69 1.56 -6.03
C PHE A 28 15.14 1.10 -6.00
N GLU A 29 16.06 1.92 -6.52
CA GLU A 29 17.50 1.63 -6.59
C GLU A 29 18.11 1.43 -5.19
N TYR A 30 17.86 2.39 -4.30
CA TYR A 30 18.33 2.36 -2.91
C TYR A 30 17.40 1.62 -1.96
N ARG A 31 16.35 0.98 -2.49
CA ARG A 31 15.40 0.20 -1.69
C ARG A 31 14.83 0.97 -0.49
N THR A 32 14.59 2.26 -0.69
CA THR A 32 14.17 3.18 0.38
C THR A 32 12.67 3.31 0.36
N GLU A 33 12.04 2.80 1.40
CA GLU A 33 10.60 2.79 1.58
C GLU A 33 10.23 3.00 3.04
N ARG A 34 9.00 3.43 3.27
CA ARG A 34 8.46 3.57 4.62
C ARG A 34 6.98 3.26 4.63
N SER A 35 6.54 2.52 5.64
CA SER A 35 5.14 2.15 5.81
C SER A 35 4.39 3.24 6.58
N LEU A 36 3.31 3.73 5.98
CA LEU A 36 2.31 4.60 6.59
C LEU A 36 1.09 3.76 6.95
N ILE A 37 0.77 3.67 8.23
CA ILE A 37 -0.39 2.90 8.71
C ILE A 37 -1.57 3.84 8.87
N LEU A 38 -2.66 3.54 8.18
CA LEU A 38 -3.92 4.26 8.24
C LEU A 38 -4.95 3.37 8.93
N HIS A 39 -5.54 3.88 10.00
CA HIS A 39 -6.56 3.19 10.79
C HIS A 39 -7.93 3.80 10.51
N ASP A 40 -8.99 3.04 10.79
CA ASP A 40 -10.38 3.47 10.69
C ASP A 40 -10.80 3.92 9.26
N LEU A 41 -10.26 3.23 8.24
CA LEU A 41 -10.64 3.50 6.85
C LEU A 41 -11.85 2.66 6.44
N ASN A 42 -12.79 3.33 5.77
CA ASN A 42 -13.96 2.67 5.22
C ASN A 42 -13.70 2.23 3.78
N LEU A 43 -13.50 0.93 3.58
CA LEU A 43 -13.15 0.37 2.27
C LEU A 43 -14.26 0.51 1.22
N GLU A 44 -15.51 0.62 1.65
CA GLU A 44 -16.68 0.73 0.76
C GLU A 44 -16.92 2.17 0.29
N THR A 45 -16.42 3.16 1.03
CA THR A 45 -16.60 4.58 0.68
C THR A 45 -15.31 5.26 0.24
N CYS A 46 -14.17 4.85 0.79
CA CYS A 46 -12.88 5.39 0.40
C CYS A 46 -12.53 4.89 -0.99
N THR A 47 -12.24 5.82 -1.88
CA THR A 47 -11.74 5.51 -3.21
C THR A 47 -10.21 5.44 -3.21
N VAL A 48 -9.66 4.79 -4.24
CA VAL A 48 -8.22 4.78 -4.48
C VAL A 48 -7.67 6.21 -4.57
N GLY A 49 -8.39 7.13 -5.21
CA GLY A 49 -8.02 8.55 -5.27
C GLY A 49 -7.92 9.21 -3.91
N GLN A 50 -8.91 8.98 -3.02
CA GLN A 50 -8.84 9.50 -1.64
C GLN A 50 -7.67 8.91 -0.87
N LEU A 51 -7.39 7.61 -1.01
CA LEU A 51 -6.25 6.99 -0.35
C LEU A 51 -4.92 7.61 -0.80
N LYS A 52 -4.76 7.90 -2.10
CA LYS A 52 -3.60 8.62 -2.64
C LYS A 52 -3.46 10.00 -2.00
N ASP A 53 -4.56 10.74 -1.90
CA ASP A 53 -4.55 12.10 -1.33
C ASP A 53 -4.19 12.08 0.16
N ILE A 54 -4.82 11.20 0.95
CA ILE A 54 -4.51 11.00 2.37
C ILE A 54 -3.03 10.66 2.56
N ALA A 55 -2.47 9.76 1.74
CA ALA A 55 -1.08 9.39 1.82
C ALA A 55 -0.14 10.55 1.44
N ARG A 56 -0.44 11.29 0.36
CA ARG A 56 0.30 12.49 -0.05
C ARG A 56 0.28 13.55 1.04
N GLN A 57 -0.89 13.83 1.60
CA GLN A 57 -1.05 14.80 2.67
C GLN A 57 -0.29 14.35 3.92
N ALA A 58 -0.37 13.07 4.32
CA ALA A 58 0.39 12.54 5.43
C ALA A 58 1.91 12.72 5.23
N VAL A 59 2.43 12.46 4.03
CA VAL A 59 3.85 12.70 3.67
C VAL A 59 4.23 14.17 3.80
N GLN A 60 3.35 15.08 3.38
CA GLN A 60 3.59 16.51 3.46
C GLN A 60 3.45 17.08 4.88
N THR A 61 2.54 16.56 5.69
CA THR A 61 2.26 17.09 7.03
C THR A 61 3.21 16.52 8.07
N GLN A 62 3.45 15.21 8.07
CA GLN A 62 4.15 14.55 9.17
C GLN A 62 5.67 14.80 9.14
N PRO A 63 6.31 15.11 10.29
CA PRO A 63 7.76 15.34 10.37
C PRO A 63 8.65 14.16 9.94
N PRO A 64 8.35 12.88 10.22
CA PRO A 64 9.16 11.76 9.74
C PRO A 64 9.26 11.66 8.21
N TRP A 65 8.32 12.27 7.49
CA TRP A 65 8.22 12.20 6.05
C TRP A 65 8.88 13.36 5.31
N LYS A 66 9.53 14.29 6.03
CA LYS A 66 10.37 15.35 5.44
C LYS A 66 11.22 14.89 4.24
N PRO A 67 11.98 13.77 4.30
CA PRO A 67 12.81 13.34 3.17
C PRO A 67 12.03 12.73 1.99
N TYR A 68 10.72 12.48 2.16
CA TYR A 68 9.80 11.95 1.15
C TYR A 68 8.97 13.05 0.48
N ARG A 69 8.98 14.29 0.99
CA ARG A 69 8.18 15.41 0.44
C ARG A 69 8.55 15.80 -0.99
N ASN A 70 9.78 15.53 -1.40
CA ASN A 70 10.26 15.78 -2.77
C ASN A 70 9.99 14.60 -3.72
N VAL A 71 9.36 13.53 -3.24
CA VAL A 71 9.05 12.35 -4.04
C VAL A 71 7.69 12.55 -4.69
N THR A 72 7.64 12.43 -6.02
CA THR A 72 6.38 12.46 -6.76
C THR A 72 5.69 11.11 -6.64
N LEU A 73 4.63 11.03 -5.83
CA LEU A 73 3.87 9.80 -5.64
C LEU A 73 2.59 9.83 -6.48
N ASP A 74 2.45 8.91 -7.42
CA ASP A 74 1.36 8.93 -8.40
C ASP A 74 0.60 7.61 -8.50
N THR A 75 1.33 6.50 -8.40
CA THR A 75 0.80 5.16 -8.65
C THR A 75 0.77 4.34 -7.38
N LEU A 76 -0.38 3.74 -7.10
CA LEU A 76 -0.54 2.72 -6.07
C LEU A 76 -0.50 1.34 -6.71
N LYS A 77 0.12 0.38 -6.05
CA LYS A 77 0.13 -1.03 -6.45
C LYS A 77 -0.10 -1.90 -5.25
N LEU A 78 -0.98 -2.88 -5.39
CA LEU A 78 -1.16 -3.88 -4.34
C LEU A 78 0.16 -4.64 -4.09
N TYR A 79 0.62 -4.71 -2.84
CA TYR A 79 1.86 -5.42 -2.52
C TYR A 79 1.58 -6.87 -2.15
N THR A 80 0.62 -7.11 -1.27
CA THR A 80 0.15 -8.45 -0.91
C THR A 80 -1.34 -8.40 -0.56
N LYS A 81 -2.07 -9.46 -0.90
CA LYS A 81 -3.38 -9.74 -0.30
C LYS A 81 -3.17 -10.56 0.96
N ALA A 82 -4.09 -10.47 1.92
CA ALA A 82 -4.16 -11.47 2.98
C ALA A 82 -4.22 -12.86 2.29
N HIS A 83 -3.23 -13.72 2.56
CA HIS A 83 -3.01 -15.04 1.93
C HIS A 83 -2.29 -15.07 0.55
N GLY A 84 -1.76 -13.95 0.06
CA GLY A 84 -0.95 -13.90 -1.18
C GLY A 84 0.51 -14.33 -0.97
N ALA A 85 1.09 -15.00 -1.98
CA ALA A 85 2.48 -15.48 -1.95
C ALA A 85 3.49 -14.33 -1.72
N LYS A 86 4.47 -14.57 -0.84
CA LYS A 86 5.59 -13.66 -0.59
C LYS A 86 6.33 -13.38 -1.89
N THR A 87 6.41 -12.10 -2.25
CA THR A 87 7.06 -11.65 -3.48
C THR A 87 8.58 -11.68 -3.30
N SER A 88 9.32 -12.24 -4.25
CA SER A 88 10.79 -12.42 -4.15
C SER A 88 11.56 -11.10 -4.08
N ASN A 89 10.98 -10.00 -4.60
CA ASN A 89 11.56 -8.66 -4.52
C ASN A 89 11.08 -7.94 -3.26
N LEU A 90 12.03 -7.51 -2.42
CA LEU A 90 11.74 -6.89 -1.13
C LEU A 90 11.00 -5.53 -1.24
N ILE A 91 11.14 -4.83 -2.38
CA ILE A 91 10.72 -3.42 -2.51
C ILE A 91 9.41 -3.32 -3.29
N ILE A 92 9.32 -4.01 -4.43
CA ILE A 92 8.10 -4.07 -5.22
C ILE A 92 8.03 -5.36 -6.02
N ASN A 93 6.83 -5.94 -6.12
CA ASN A 93 6.57 -7.06 -7.02
C ASN A 93 6.66 -6.55 -8.48
N LEU A 94 7.51 -7.16 -9.30
CA LEU A 94 7.61 -6.86 -10.75
C LEU A 94 6.78 -7.81 -11.63
N ASP A 95 6.39 -8.96 -11.08
CA ASP A 95 5.72 -10.08 -11.76
C ASP A 95 4.25 -9.78 -12.08
N HIS A 96 3.56 -9.05 -11.20
CA HIS A 96 2.15 -8.70 -11.37
C HIS A 96 1.96 -7.20 -11.66
N ALA A 97 2.11 -6.80 -12.92
CA ALA A 97 1.81 -5.42 -13.34
C ALA A 97 0.31 -5.08 -13.23
N ASP A 98 -0.57 -6.07 -13.35
CA ASP A 98 -2.03 -5.94 -13.27
C ASP A 98 -2.55 -5.52 -11.89
N TRP A 99 -1.71 -5.51 -10.86
CA TRP A 99 -2.07 -5.07 -9.51
C TRP A 99 -1.91 -3.56 -9.30
N ILE A 100 -1.57 -2.82 -10.36
CA ILE A 100 -1.48 -1.37 -10.35
C ILE A 100 -2.90 -0.78 -10.34
N LEU A 101 -3.15 0.08 -9.35
CA LEU A 101 -4.42 0.80 -9.20
C LEU A 101 -4.35 2.10 -10.02
N ASP A 102 -4.61 1.95 -11.31
CA ASP A 102 -4.72 3.07 -12.26
C ASP A 102 -6.06 3.81 -12.09
N ASP A 103 -7.11 3.06 -11.71
CA ASP A 103 -8.47 3.60 -11.55
C ASP A 103 -8.68 4.22 -10.16
N ASP A 104 -8.63 5.55 -10.08
CA ASP A 104 -8.82 6.32 -8.85
C ASP A 104 -10.28 6.45 -8.41
N SER A 105 -11.23 6.15 -9.30
CA SER A 105 -12.67 6.26 -9.05
C SER A 105 -13.24 5.05 -8.34
N LYS A 106 -12.57 3.90 -8.42
CA LYS A 106 -12.97 2.67 -7.71
C LYS A 106 -12.78 2.78 -6.21
N THR A 107 -13.69 2.15 -5.49
CA THR A 107 -13.58 1.99 -4.03
C THR A 107 -12.51 0.97 -3.67
N LEU A 108 -11.93 1.08 -2.49
CA LEU A 108 -10.94 0.13 -1.99
C LEU A 108 -11.51 -1.30 -1.95
N ALA A 109 -12.79 -1.44 -1.62
CA ALA A 109 -13.50 -2.73 -1.66
C ALA A 109 -13.56 -3.32 -3.09
N GLU A 110 -13.81 -2.50 -4.12
CA GLU A 110 -13.87 -2.95 -5.52
C GLU A 110 -12.51 -3.39 -6.06
N VAL A 111 -11.44 -2.73 -5.65
CA VAL A 111 -10.07 -3.15 -6.01
C VAL A 111 -9.60 -4.36 -5.17
N GLY A 112 -10.45 -4.83 -4.24
CA GLY A 112 -10.23 -6.03 -3.43
C GLY A 112 -9.28 -5.79 -2.26
N PHE A 113 -9.33 -4.60 -1.66
CA PHE A 113 -8.70 -4.33 -0.38
C PHE A 113 -9.54 -4.95 0.74
N GLU A 114 -8.83 -5.45 1.73
CA GLU A 114 -9.33 -6.05 2.96
C GLU A 114 -8.60 -5.44 4.16
N ASN A 115 -9.01 -5.81 5.37
CA ASN A 115 -8.28 -5.42 6.57
C ASN A 115 -6.82 -5.90 6.51
N GLU A 116 -5.90 -5.06 6.98
CA GLU A 116 -4.45 -5.29 6.96
C GLU A 116 -3.85 -5.38 5.53
N THR A 117 -4.56 -4.87 4.52
CA THR A 117 -4.02 -4.83 3.16
C THR A 117 -2.80 -3.92 3.09
N GLU A 118 -1.77 -4.42 2.42
CA GLU A 118 -0.55 -3.67 2.13
C GLU A 118 -0.53 -3.22 0.67
N VAL A 119 -0.38 -1.92 0.48
CA VAL A 119 -0.29 -1.29 -0.84
C VAL A 119 0.99 -0.48 -0.92
N SER A 120 1.72 -0.58 -2.02
CA SER A 120 2.89 0.25 -2.29
C SER A 120 2.50 1.51 -3.04
N PHE A 121 2.96 2.67 -2.58
CA PHE A 121 2.77 3.96 -3.23
C PHE A 121 4.09 4.50 -3.74
N PHE A 122 4.17 4.79 -5.03
CA PHE A 122 5.43 5.13 -5.69
C PHE A 122 5.23 6.00 -6.92
N ASN A 123 6.35 6.39 -7.52
CA ASN A 123 6.39 7.10 -8.78
C ASN A 123 6.39 6.13 -9.97
N ARG A 124 5.42 6.27 -10.90
CA ARG A 124 5.31 5.40 -12.09
C ARG A 124 6.57 5.40 -12.93
N GLU A 125 7.12 6.59 -13.20
CA GLU A 125 8.31 6.77 -14.02
C GLU A 125 9.52 6.05 -13.39
N MET A 126 9.73 6.20 -12.08
CA MET A 126 10.80 5.48 -11.36
C MET A 126 10.63 3.95 -11.42
N TYR A 127 9.39 3.46 -11.38
CA TYR A 127 9.10 2.03 -11.53
C TYR A 127 9.42 1.53 -12.95
N GLU A 128 9.06 2.30 -13.97
CA GLU A 128 9.37 1.96 -15.37
C GLU A 128 10.88 1.98 -15.63
N GLN A 129 11.59 2.97 -15.09
CA GLN A 129 13.05 3.04 -15.12
C GLN A 129 13.69 1.83 -14.44
N PHE A 130 13.21 1.46 -13.25
CA PHE A 130 13.70 0.28 -12.53
C PHE A 130 13.37 -1.03 -13.26
N LYS A 131 12.23 -1.11 -13.94
CA LYS A 131 11.87 -2.27 -14.77
C LYS A 131 12.79 -2.41 -15.99
N LEU A 132 13.17 -1.29 -16.60
CA LEU A 132 14.10 -1.24 -17.74
C LEU A 132 15.54 -1.55 -17.32
N ASN A 133 15.96 -1.07 -16.14
CA ASN A 133 17.28 -1.26 -15.57
C ASN A 133 17.19 -1.72 -14.11
N PRO A 134 17.00 -3.02 -13.83
CA PRO A 134 16.88 -3.54 -12.47
C PRO A 134 18.20 -3.56 -11.68
N SER A 135 19.17 -2.72 -12.05
CA SER A 135 20.46 -2.59 -11.39
C SER A 135 20.26 -1.96 -10.01
N THR A 136 20.30 -2.79 -8.97
CA THR A 136 20.52 -2.28 -7.61
C THR A 136 21.97 -1.88 -7.49
N SER A 137 22.25 -0.59 -7.26
CA SER A 137 23.62 -0.12 -6.95
C SER A 137 24.07 -0.71 -5.62
N TRP A 138 24.62 -1.93 -5.67
CA TRP A 138 25.40 -2.55 -4.60
C TRP A 138 26.78 -3.03 -5.07
N ASP A 139 27.23 -2.57 -6.23
CA ASP A 139 28.59 -2.85 -6.68
C ASP A 139 29.32 -1.52 -6.92
N CYS A 140 30.04 -1.09 -5.88
CA CYS A 140 31.36 -0.46 -5.91
C CYS A 140 31.93 -0.45 -4.49
#